data_AF-A0A432GIN2-F1
#
_entry.id   AF-A0A432GIN2-F1
#
_cell.length_a   1.000
_cell.length_b   1.000
_cell.length_c   1.000
_cell.angle_alpha   90.00
_cell.angle_beta   90.00
_cell.angle_gamma   90.00
#
_symmetry.space_group_name_H-M   'P 1'
#
loop_
_entity.id
_entity.type
_entity.pdbx_description
1 polymer ?
#
loop_
_entity_poly.entity_id
_entity_poly.type
_entity_poly.pdbx_seq_one_letter_code
_entity_poly.pdbx_strand_id
1 'polypeptide(L)'
;NRGNWRQQPEVLQLIQRYAHDLAGISNLTDEMLSPEIAEIKLVGAVLGHEQTPNLNQESADGRVQFFQLSFQDGKTKKVSSKNWKKWLIWLMIAVVVFLGMTSMFLIASRFSLLSLNSSKKSVSVCSTNRQEAKYSEHLRDIRKSLVFELNRLPAWSTFNVARTYCIGGKMSVKQQEQRLLQCLLKVRNRTKNIPPASRPSLNKIEACASTLCQRELPHLSEFCKRL
;
A
#
# COMPACT_ATOMS: atom_id res chain seq x y z
N ASN A 1 11.97 61.71 -8.62
CA ASN A 1 12.43 61.33 -7.26
C ASN A 1 12.92 59.89 -7.30
N ARG A 2 14.24 59.62 -7.18
CA ARG A 2 14.84 58.29 -7.46
C ARG A 2 14.48 57.19 -6.43
N GLY A 3 13.94 57.57 -5.27
CA GLY A 3 13.53 56.64 -4.21
C GLY A 3 12.05 56.21 -4.24
N ASN A 4 11.30 56.58 -5.28
CA ASN A 4 9.87 56.27 -5.39
C ASN A 4 9.57 54.77 -5.51
N TRP A 5 10.55 53.93 -5.86
CA TRP A 5 10.41 52.48 -5.92
C TRP A 5 9.94 51.87 -4.60
N ARG A 6 10.29 52.47 -3.45
CA ARG A 6 9.80 52.03 -2.13
C ARG A 6 8.29 52.25 -1.94
N GLN A 7 7.70 53.14 -2.73
CA GLN A 7 6.27 53.48 -2.71
C GLN A 7 5.46 52.67 -3.73
N GLN A 8 6.12 51.83 -4.55
CA GLN A 8 5.50 51.00 -5.57
C GLN A 8 5.56 49.52 -5.13
N PRO A 9 4.44 48.94 -4.65
CA PRO A 9 4.42 47.56 -4.14
C PRO A 9 4.90 46.52 -5.15
N GLU A 10 4.56 46.70 -6.43
CA GLU A 10 4.90 45.77 -7.52
C GLU A 10 6.41 45.71 -7.75
N VAL A 11 7.08 46.87 -7.68
CA VAL A 11 8.55 46.96 -7.80
C VAL A 11 9.22 46.32 -6.60
N LEU A 12 8.71 46.58 -5.39
CA LEU A 12 9.24 45.97 -4.18
C LEU A 12 9.12 44.43 -4.20
N GLN A 13 7.98 43.90 -4.64
CA GLN A 13 7.77 42.47 -4.78
C GLN A 13 8.72 41.83 -5.79
N LEU A 14 8.97 42.51 -6.91
CA LEU A 14 9.92 42.01 -7.92
C LEU A 14 11.34 41.94 -7.35
N ILE A 15 11.80 43.00 -6.68
CA ILE A 15 13.13 43.03 -6.06
C ILE A 15 13.24 41.95 -4.97
N GLN A 16 12.22 41.80 -4.12
CA GLN A 16 12.22 40.78 -3.07
C GLN A 16 12.25 39.36 -3.62
N ARG A 17 11.53 39.09 -4.72
CA ARG A 17 11.56 37.79 -5.39
C ARG A 17 12.95 37.47 -5.91
N TYR A 18 13.55 38.39 -6.66
CA TYR A 18 14.92 38.20 -7.16
C TYR A 18 15.94 38.06 -6.02
N ALA A 19 15.80 38.84 -4.96
CA ALA A 19 16.67 38.74 -3.80
C ALA A 19 16.53 37.39 -3.08
N HIS A 20 15.33 36.81 -3.02
CA HIS A 20 15.11 35.48 -2.50
C HIS A 20 15.76 34.40 -3.38
N ASP A 21 15.64 34.51 -4.70
CA ASP A 21 16.30 33.58 -5.62
C ASP A 21 17.83 33.67 -5.49
N LEU A 22 18.37 34.89 -5.37
CA LEU A 22 19.80 35.14 -5.14
C LEU A 22 20.29 34.55 -3.81
N ALA A 23 19.48 34.58 -2.75
CA ALA A 23 19.85 33.96 -1.46
C ALA A 23 20.06 32.45 -1.57
N GLY A 24 19.45 31.78 -2.55
CA GLY A 24 19.62 30.34 -2.78
C GLY A 24 20.88 29.96 -3.57
N ILE A 25 21.50 30.93 -4.27
CA ILE A 25 22.61 30.67 -5.20
C ILE A 25 23.87 31.49 -4.89
N SER A 26 23.81 32.40 -3.93
CA SER A 26 24.89 33.32 -3.59
C SER A 26 25.80 32.74 -2.50
N ASN A 27 27.11 32.79 -2.74
CA ASN A 27 28.09 32.41 -1.72
C ASN A 27 28.05 33.31 -0.47
N LEU A 28 27.39 34.47 -0.53
CA LEU A 28 27.21 35.36 0.62
C LEU A 28 26.25 34.80 1.68
N THR A 29 25.44 33.79 1.32
CA THR A 29 24.41 33.20 2.20
C THR A 29 24.70 31.73 2.54
N ASP A 30 25.80 31.15 2.06
CA ASP A 30 26.17 29.73 2.26
C ASP A 30 26.27 29.33 3.74
N GLU A 31 26.74 30.24 4.60
CA GLU A 31 26.89 30.01 6.04
C GLU A 31 25.64 30.39 6.87
N MET A 32 24.58 30.92 6.23
CA MET A 32 23.37 31.35 6.92
C MET A 32 22.36 30.21 7.02
N LEU A 33 21.77 30.01 8.21
CA LEU A 33 20.76 28.97 8.43
C LEU A 33 19.41 29.33 7.80
N SER A 34 19.09 30.62 7.76
CA SER A 34 17.85 31.13 7.19
C SER A 34 18.07 32.55 6.65
N PRO A 35 18.72 32.73 5.49
CA PRO A 35 19.06 34.05 4.97
C PRO A 35 17.81 34.93 4.74
N GLU A 36 17.79 36.10 5.36
CA GLU A 36 16.76 37.13 5.21
C GLU A 36 17.37 38.41 4.63
N ILE A 37 16.60 39.16 3.81
CA ILE A 37 17.05 40.43 3.24
C ILE A 37 17.13 41.47 4.37
N ALA A 38 18.34 41.90 4.70
CA ALA A 38 18.60 42.94 5.68
C ALA A 38 18.40 44.34 5.10
N GLU A 39 18.93 44.57 3.88
CA GLU A 39 18.88 45.87 3.22
C GLU A 39 18.77 45.74 1.70
N ILE A 40 18.03 46.68 1.10
CA ILE A 40 17.96 46.91 -0.34
C ILE A 40 18.38 48.36 -0.59
N LYS A 41 19.53 48.56 -1.25
CA LYS A 41 20.10 49.87 -1.54
C LYS A 41 20.16 50.10 -3.05
N LEU A 42 19.58 51.20 -3.52
CA LEU A 42 19.77 51.66 -4.90
C LEU A 42 21.18 52.25 -5.04
N VAL A 43 22.04 51.59 -5.81
CA VAL A 43 23.46 51.99 -5.98
C VAL A 43 23.73 52.74 -7.28
N GLY A 44 22.83 52.65 -8.25
CA GLY A 44 22.97 53.36 -9.51
C GLY A 44 21.75 53.26 -10.39
N ALA A 45 21.66 54.16 -11.36
CA ALA A 45 20.72 54.05 -12.46
C ALA A 45 21.46 54.45 -13.73
N VAL A 46 21.41 53.59 -14.75
CA VAL A 46 21.92 53.93 -16.08
C VAL A 46 20.74 54.50 -16.86
N LEU A 47 20.94 55.72 -17.35
CA LEU A 47 19.99 56.47 -18.17
C LEU A 47 20.58 56.56 -19.57
N GLY A 48 19.93 55.93 -20.55
CA GLY A 48 20.28 56.06 -21.97
C GLY A 48 21.60 55.38 -22.33
N HIS A 49 21.54 54.10 -22.67
CA HIS A 49 22.58 53.46 -23.48
C HIS A 49 22.08 53.29 -24.92
N GLU A 50 23.02 53.28 -25.87
CA GLU A 50 22.73 52.73 -27.19
C GLU A 50 22.17 51.32 -27.04
N GLN A 51 21.18 50.98 -27.87
CA GLN A 51 20.44 49.74 -27.77
C GLN A 51 21.40 48.54 -27.82
N THR A 52 21.73 47.94 -26.67
CA THR A 52 22.22 46.57 -26.63
C THR A 52 21.09 45.65 -27.10
N PRO A 53 21.23 44.95 -28.24
CA PRO A 53 20.19 44.04 -28.71
C PRO A 53 19.94 42.97 -27.63
N ASN A 54 18.67 42.64 -27.40
CA ASN A 54 18.14 41.70 -26.39
C ASN A 54 17.99 42.20 -24.94
N LEU A 55 18.86 43.09 -24.42
CA LEU A 55 18.73 43.59 -23.03
C LEU A 55 17.65 44.68 -22.87
N ASN A 56 17.45 45.49 -23.91
CA ASN A 56 16.48 46.58 -23.90
C ASN A 56 15.05 46.12 -24.30
N GLN A 57 14.86 44.86 -24.69
CA GLN A 57 13.54 44.34 -25.02
C GLN A 57 12.62 44.28 -23.78
N GLU A 58 13.20 44.15 -22.58
CA GLU A 58 12.45 44.08 -21.32
C GLU A 58 12.22 45.44 -20.65
N SER A 59 12.93 46.50 -21.06
CA SER A 59 12.78 47.86 -20.51
C SER A 59 12.32 48.82 -21.59
N ALA A 60 11.03 49.15 -21.59
CA ALA A 60 10.39 50.03 -22.59
C ALA A 60 11.04 51.42 -22.72
N ASP A 61 11.79 51.86 -21.70
CA ASP A 61 12.42 53.19 -21.66
C ASP A 61 13.96 53.16 -21.66
N GLY A 62 14.60 51.99 -21.79
CA GLY A 62 16.08 51.88 -21.74
C GLY A 62 16.70 52.35 -20.41
N ARG A 63 15.92 52.28 -19.32
CA ARG A 63 16.34 52.67 -17.98
C ARG A 63 16.57 51.43 -17.14
N VAL A 64 17.76 51.31 -16.54
CA VAL A 64 18.13 50.20 -15.66
C VAL A 64 18.50 50.76 -14.29
N GLN A 65 17.98 50.13 -13.23
CA GLN A 65 18.31 50.45 -11.84
C GLN A 65 19.10 49.28 -11.23
N PHE A 66 20.19 49.61 -10.54
CA PHE A 66 21.04 48.64 -9.87
C PHE A 66 20.76 48.67 -8.37
N PHE A 67 20.45 47.51 -7.81
CA PHE A 67 20.22 47.31 -6.39
C PHE A 67 21.34 46.47 -5.80
N GLN A 68 21.92 46.95 -4.70
CA GLN A 68 22.77 46.16 -3.83
C GLN A 68 21.92 45.59 -2.70
N LEU A 69 22.13 44.29 -2.43
CA LEU A 69 21.42 43.54 -1.42
C LEU A 69 22.39 43.14 -0.32
N SER A 70 21.91 43.18 0.93
CA SER A 70 22.61 42.65 2.09
C SER A 70 21.72 41.61 2.76
N PHE A 71 22.31 40.48 3.17
CA PHE A 71 21.61 39.41 3.87
C PHE A 71 22.04 39.33 5.33
N GLN A 72 21.15 38.83 6.18
CA GLN A 72 21.42 38.51 7.58
C GLN A 72 20.80 37.15 7.92
N ASP A 73 21.31 36.48 8.95
CA ASP A 73 20.69 35.25 9.42
C ASP A 73 19.36 35.57 10.08
N GLY A 74 18.30 34.98 9.53
CA GLY A 74 16.94 35.17 9.98
C GLY A 74 16.68 34.51 11.32
N LYS A 75 15.52 34.80 11.90
CA LYS A 75 15.11 34.10 13.12
C LYS A 75 14.83 32.65 12.76
N THR A 76 15.73 31.74 13.12
CA THR A 76 15.43 30.30 13.11
C THR A 76 14.07 30.13 13.77
N LYS A 77 13.07 29.62 13.04
CA LYS A 77 11.77 29.30 13.63
C LYS A 77 12.06 28.37 14.80
N LYS A 78 12.06 28.89 16.03
CA LYS A 78 12.07 28.06 17.23
C LYS A 78 10.83 27.21 17.10
N VAL A 79 11.01 25.94 16.73
CA VAL A 79 9.95 24.95 16.75
C VAL A 79 9.35 25.06 18.15
N SER A 80 8.14 25.59 18.22
CA SER A 80 7.51 25.97 19.48
C SER A 80 7.43 24.73 20.35
N SER A 81 8.31 24.66 21.36
CA SER A 81 8.49 23.50 22.23
C SER A 81 7.27 23.21 23.11
N LYS A 82 6.23 24.04 23.02
CA LYS A 82 5.02 23.98 23.85
C LYS A 82 4.26 22.66 23.72
N ASN A 83 4.36 21.98 22.57
CA ASN A 83 3.66 20.71 22.33
C ASN A 83 4.59 19.49 22.21
N TRP A 84 5.92 19.66 22.27
CA TRP A 84 6.87 18.56 22.10
C TRP A 84 6.74 17.52 23.22
N LYS A 85 6.59 17.98 24.47
CA LYS A 85 6.37 17.07 25.63
C LYS A 85 5.05 16.30 25.51
N LYS A 86 3.97 16.95 25.07
CA LYS A 86 2.68 16.27 24.84
C LYS A 86 2.77 15.25 23.70
N TRP A 87 3.48 15.58 22.63
CA TRP A 87 3.67 14.68 21.50
C TRP A 87 4.52 13.45 21.89
N LEU A 88 5.58 13.65 22.68
CA LEU A 88 6.36 12.55 23.25
C LEU A 88 5.53 11.64 24.15
N ILE A 89 4.66 12.19 25.01
CA ILE A 89 3.76 11.39 25.86
C ILE A 89 2.79 10.56 25.01
N TRP A 90 2.20 11.15 23.97
CA TRP A 90 1.33 10.42 23.03
C TRP A 90 2.07 9.31 22.28
N LEU A 91 3.33 9.55 21.91
CA LEU A 91 4.17 8.56 21.24
C LEU A 91 4.48 7.38 22.18
N MET A 92 4.79 7.65 23.45
CA MET A 92 4.98 6.60 24.46
C MET A 92 3.70 5.77 24.69
N ILE A 93 2.53 6.42 24.75
CA ILE A 93 1.24 5.72 24.87
C ILE A 93 1.01 4.83 23.64
N ALA A 94 1.25 5.33 22.44
CA ALA A 94 1.10 4.56 21.20
C ALA A 94 2.03 3.33 21.18
N VAL A 95 3.27 3.47 21.62
CA VAL A 95 4.22 2.36 21.74
C VAL A 95 3.75 1.32 22.75
N VAL A 96 3.26 1.73 23.92
CA VAL A 96 2.73 0.81 24.94
C VAL A 96 1.51 0.06 24.43
N VAL A 97 0.58 0.75 23.74
CA VAL A 97 -0.60 0.11 23.14
C VAL A 97 -0.19 -0.86 22.02
N PHE A 98 0.77 -0.48 21.18
CA PHE A 98 1.29 -1.36 20.13
C PHE A 98 2.00 -2.60 20.70
N LEU A 99 2.79 -2.42 21.77
CA LEU A 99 3.42 -3.52 22.51
C LEU A 99 2.38 -4.41 23.20
N GLY A 100 1.31 -3.83 23.74
CA GLY A 100 0.19 -4.58 24.31
C GLY A 100 -0.56 -5.41 23.25
N MET A 101 -0.85 -4.83 22.09
CA MET A 101 -1.49 -5.53 20.98
C MET A 101 -0.59 -6.63 20.39
N THR A 102 0.70 -6.35 20.20
CA THR A 102 1.65 -7.36 19.72
C THR A 102 1.88 -8.46 20.76
N SER A 103 1.92 -8.14 22.06
CA SER A 103 1.99 -9.13 23.14
C SER A 103 0.74 -10.00 23.19
N MET A 104 -0.46 -9.41 23.09
CA MET A 104 -1.72 -10.16 22.97
C MET A 104 -1.76 -11.03 21.71
N PHE A 105 -1.28 -10.52 20.58
CA PHE A 105 -1.15 -11.30 19.34
C PHE A 105 -0.11 -12.41 19.47
N LEU A 106 0.99 -12.20 20.20
CA LEU A 106 2.00 -13.21 20.49
C LEU A 106 1.45 -14.27 21.46
N ILE A 107 0.66 -13.91 22.46
CA ILE A 107 0.01 -14.87 23.37
C ILE A 107 -1.07 -15.65 22.64
N ALA A 108 -1.90 -15.00 21.81
CA ALA A 108 -2.91 -15.66 20.99
C ALA A 108 -2.28 -16.56 19.91
N SER A 109 -1.17 -16.13 19.30
CA SER A 109 -0.42 -16.95 18.35
C SER A 109 0.37 -18.05 19.05
N ARG A 110 0.84 -17.89 20.29
CA ARG A 110 1.40 -18.95 21.13
C ARG A 110 0.35 -19.95 21.59
N PHE A 111 -0.87 -19.51 21.92
CA PHE A 111 -2.02 -20.41 22.14
C PHE A 111 -2.40 -21.15 20.86
N SER A 112 -2.32 -20.48 19.71
CA SER A 112 -2.45 -21.12 18.40
C SER A 112 -1.29 -22.09 18.12
N LEU A 113 -0.05 -21.76 18.52
CA LEU A 113 1.14 -22.58 18.33
C LEU A 113 1.21 -23.79 19.27
N LEU A 114 0.78 -23.64 20.52
CA LEU A 114 0.62 -24.71 21.51
C LEU A 114 -0.53 -25.65 21.13
N SER A 115 -1.58 -25.13 20.48
CA SER A 115 -2.58 -25.96 19.80
C SER A 115 -1.98 -26.72 18.60
N LEU A 116 -1.06 -26.10 17.85
CA LEU A 116 -0.37 -26.68 16.68
C LEU A 116 0.72 -27.71 17.03
N ASN A 117 1.32 -27.67 18.23
CA ASN A 117 2.38 -28.61 18.64
C ASN A 117 1.88 -29.90 19.30
N SER A 118 0.57 -30.09 19.47
CA SER A 118 -0.01 -31.37 19.91
C SER A 118 -0.31 -32.34 18.76
N SER A 119 0.23 -32.10 17.56
CA SER A 119 -0.15 -32.87 16.38
C SER A 119 0.90 -32.83 15.27
N LYS A 120 1.85 -33.76 15.30
CA LYS A 120 2.31 -34.43 14.07
C LYS A 120 1.17 -35.30 13.50
N LYS A 121 0.05 -34.67 13.21
CA LYS A 121 -1.08 -35.20 12.46
C LYS A 121 -1.36 -34.10 11.47
N SER A 122 -1.23 -34.42 10.19
CA SER A 122 -1.68 -33.59 9.07
C SER A 122 -2.94 -32.83 9.48
N VAL A 123 -2.90 -31.50 9.49
CA VAL A 123 -4.09 -30.67 9.67
C VAL A 123 -5.08 -31.17 8.64
N SER A 124 -6.12 -31.87 9.08
CA SER A 124 -7.09 -32.45 8.16
C SER A 124 -7.85 -31.27 7.56
N VAL A 125 -7.49 -30.89 6.33
CA VAL A 125 -8.13 -29.84 5.54
C VAL A 125 -9.61 -30.17 5.27
N CYS A 126 -10.04 -31.38 5.59
CA CYS A 126 -11.43 -31.81 5.66
C CYS A 126 -11.83 -31.98 7.13
N SER A 127 -12.92 -31.34 7.56
CA SER A 127 -13.48 -31.60 8.89
C SER A 127 -13.77 -33.10 9.07
N THR A 128 -13.45 -33.63 10.26
CA THR A 128 -13.57 -35.05 10.58
C THR A 128 -14.97 -35.41 11.07
N ASN A 129 -15.70 -34.48 11.68
CA ASN A 129 -17.01 -34.73 12.26
C ASN A 129 -18.15 -34.45 11.27
N ARG A 130 -18.71 -35.51 10.69
CA ARG A 130 -19.80 -35.45 9.71
C ARG A 130 -21.14 -34.98 10.28
N GLN A 131 -21.30 -35.01 11.62
CA GLN A 131 -22.55 -34.63 12.30
C GLN A 131 -22.58 -33.13 12.68
N GLU A 132 -21.47 -32.42 12.60
CA GLU A 132 -21.44 -30.99 12.90
C GLU A 132 -22.10 -30.19 11.75
N ALA A 133 -22.98 -29.25 12.08
CA ALA A 133 -23.60 -28.35 11.08
C ALA A 133 -22.53 -27.65 10.20
N LYS A 134 -21.39 -27.32 10.82
CA LYS A 134 -20.22 -26.71 10.17
C LYS A 134 -19.54 -27.60 9.15
N TYR A 135 -19.72 -28.92 9.17
CA TYR A 135 -19.13 -29.83 8.18
C TYR A 135 -19.59 -29.50 6.76
N SER A 136 -20.90 -29.37 6.58
CA SER A 136 -21.50 -29.07 5.28
C SER A 136 -21.07 -27.69 4.76
N GLU A 137 -20.94 -26.72 5.66
CA GLU A 137 -20.45 -25.38 5.37
C GLU A 137 -18.97 -25.40 4.97
N HIS A 138 -18.15 -26.15 5.70
CA HIS A 138 -16.73 -26.29 5.41
C HIS A 138 -16.48 -26.91 4.02
N LEU A 139 -17.22 -27.97 3.66
CA LEU A 139 -17.15 -28.55 2.31
C LEU A 139 -17.58 -27.56 1.22
N ARG A 140 -18.59 -26.74 1.52
CA ARG A 140 -19.05 -25.67 0.61
C ARG A 140 -17.99 -24.58 0.44
N ASP A 141 -17.32 -24.19 1.51
CA ASP A 141 -16.31 -23.12 1.49
C ASP A 141 -15.04 -23.53 0.76
N ILE A 142 -14.60 -24.80 0.91
CA ILE A 142 -13.51 -25.36 0.10
C ILE A 142 -13.84 -25.25 -1.40
N ARG A 143 -15.05 -25.65 -1.80
CA ARG A 143 -15.50 -25.55 -3.20
C ARG A 143 -15.58 -24.11 -3.67
N LYS A 144 -16.10 -23.18 -2.85
CA LYS A 144 -16.16 -21.75 -3.18
C LYS A 144 -14.78 -21.14 -3.35
N SER A 145 -13.84 -21.44 -2.46
CA SER A 145 -12.44 -20.98 -2.56
C SER A 145 -11.83 -21.44 -3.88
N LEU A 146 -12.06 -22.70 -4.25
CA LEU A 146 -11.59 -23.23 -5.51
C LEU A 146 -12.23 -22.52 -6.71
N VAL A 147 -13.54 -22.30 -6.71
CA VAL A 147 -14.21 -21.54 -7.80
C VAL A 147 -13.64 -20.13 -7.91
N PHE A 148 -13.40 -19.46 -6.78
CA PHE A 148 -12.83 -18.11 -6.78
C PHE A 148 -11.40 -18.07 -7.34
N GLU A 149 -10.56 -19.03 -6.96
CA GLU A 149 -9.21 -19.17 -7.52
C GLU A 149 -9.25 -19.45 -9.03
N LEU A 150 -10.15 -20.35 -9.44
CA LEU A 150 -10.30 -20.70 -10.84
C LEU A 150 -10.85 -19.53 -11.67
N ASN A 151 -11.75 -18.70 -11.13
CA ASN A 151 -12.24 -17.48 -11.79
C ASN A 151 -11.11 -16.50 -12.19
N ARG A 152 -9.96 -16.57 -11.53
CA ARG A 152 -8.79 -15.72 -11.84
C ARG A 152 -7.99 -16.22 -13.05
N LEU A 153 -8.23 -17.45 -13.51
CA LEU A 153 -7.53 -17.99 -14.67
C LEU A 153 -8.10 -17.37 -15.96
N PRO A 154 -7.25 -16.91 -16.90
CA PRO A 154 -7.70 -16.25 -18.13
C PRO A 154 -8.59 -17.14 -19.00
N ALA A 155 -8.42 -18.46 -18.91
CA ALA A 155 -9.22 -19.43 -19.63
C ALA A 155 -10.49 -19.88 -18.88
N TRP A 156 -10.80 -19.37 -17.68
CA TRP A 156 -11.88 -19.89 -16.85
C TRP A 156 -13.27 -19.85 -17.50
N SER A 157 -13.53 -18.87 -18.36
CA SER A 157 -14.76 -18.79 -19.16
C SER A 157 -15.02 -20.05 -20.01
N THR A 158 -13.97 -20.82 -20.34
CA THR A 158 -14.07 -22.08 -21.08
C THR A 158 -14.37 -23.29 -20.18
N PHE A 159 -14.41 -23.12 -18.85
CA PHE A 159 -14.64 -24.18 -17.85
C PHE A 159 -16.13 -24.33 -17.50
N ASN A 160 -17.04 -24.07 -18.44
CA ASN A 160 -18.48 -24.14 -18.19
C ASN A 160 -18.92 -25.48 -17.57
N VAL A 161 -18.31 -26.58 -18.00
CA VAL A 161 -18.59 -27.92 -17.45
C VAL A 161 -18.05 -28.07 -16.03
N ALA A 162 -16.83 -27.64 -15.71
CA ALA A 162 -16.28 -27.79 -14.35
C ALA A 162 -17.00 -26.87 -13.35
N ARG A 163 -17.41 -25.69 -13.80
CA ARG A 163 -18.14 -24.68 -13.01
C ARG A 163 -19.43 -25.24 -12.44
N THR A 164 -20.22 -25.99 -13.21
CA THR A 164 -21.49 -26.55 -12.73
C THR A 164 -21.27 -27.57 -11.60
N TYR A 165 -20.19 -28.36 -11.62
CA TYR A 165 -19.89 -29.32 -10.55
C TYR A 165 -19.31 -28.64 -9.30
N CYS A 166 -18.59 -27.54 -9.46
CA CYS A 166 -18.01 -26.83 -8.31
C CYS A 166 -19.01 -25.90 -7.62
N ILE A 167 -19.98 -25.36 -8.35
CA ILE A 167 -21.07 -24.52 -7.81
C ILE A 167 -22.25 -25.39 -7.35
N GLY A 168 -22.90 -25.01 -6.25
CA GLY A 168 -24.10 -25.70 -5.77
C GLY A 168 -24.78 -24.98 -4.62
N GLY A 169 -26.10 -25.16 -4.51
CA GLY A 169 -26.94 -24.63 -3.44
C GLY A 169 -26.89 -25.46 -2.16
N LYS A 170 -27.96 -25.39 -1.35
CA LYS A 170 -28.14 -26.26 -0.18
C LYS A 170 -28.28 -27.71 -0.66
N MET A 171 -27.49 -28.62 -0.08
CA MET A 171 -27.45 -30.04 -0.43
C MET A 171 -27.25 -30.84 0.85
N SER A 172 -27.68 -32.10 0.85
CA SER A 172 -27.38 -33.04 1.93
C SER A 172 -25.89 -33.29 2.05
N VAL A 173 -25.45 -33.79 3.20
CA VAL A 173 -24.04 -34.09 3.47
C VAL A 173 -23.44 -35.06 2.43
N LYS A 174 -24.17 -36.13 2.08
CA LYS A 174 -23.75 -37.10 1.04
C LYS A 174 -23.54 -36.43 -0.31
N GLN A 175 -24.46 -35.54 -0.69
CA GLN A 175 -24.37 -34.79 -1.95
C GLN A 175 -23.22 -33.78 -1.93
N GLN A 176 -22.95 -33.12 -0.80
CA GLN A 176 -21.81 -32.21 -0.64
C GLN A 176 -20.48 -32.93 -0.87
N GLU A 177 -20.32 -34.12 -0.29
CA GLU A 177 -19.11 -34.95 -0.43
C GLU A 177 -18.92 -35.41 -1.89
N GLN A 178 -19.97 -35.93 -2.53
CA GLN A 178 -19.92 -36.33 -3.94
C GLN A 178 -19.59 -35.14 -4.85
N ARG A 179 -20.23 -33.99 -4.62
CA ARG A 179 -20.02 -32.78 -5.40
C ARG A 179 -18.59 -32.26 -5.28
N LEU A 180 -17.98 -32.38 -4.10
CA LEU A 180 -16.58 -32.04 -3.89
C LEU A 180 -15.65 -32.89 -4.75
N LEU A 181 -15.81 -34.23 -4.74
CA LEU A 181 -14.98 -35.11 -5.55
C LEU A 181 -15.22 -34.91 -7.06
N GLN A 182 -16.47 -34.68 -7.48
CA GLN A 182 -16.81 -34.37 -8.88
C GLN A 182 -16.15 -33.06 -9.35
N CYS A 183 -16.21 -32.02 -8.53
CA CYS A 183 -15.54 -30.75 -8.81
C CYS A 183 -14.04 -30.95 -8.99
N LEU A 184 -13.39 -31.67 -8.07
CA LEU A 184 -11.95 -31.98 -8.16
C LEU A 184 -11.61 -32.73 -9.45
N LEU A 185 -12.32 -33.82 -9.77
CA LEU A 185 -12.08 -34.61 -10.98
C LEU A 185 -12.17 -33.78 -12.27
N LYS A 186 -13.11 -32.84 -12.35
CA LYS A 186 -13.29 -31.97 -13.52
C LYS A 186 -12.22 -30.89 -13.63
N VAL A 187 -11.73 -30.39 -12.50
CA VAL A 187 -10.73 -29.31 -12.46
C VAL A 187 -9.31 -29.86 -12.65
N ARG A 188 -8.97 -30.98 -11.99
CA ARG A 188 -7.60 -31.51 -11.88
C ARG A 188 -6.90 -31.70 -13.23
N ASN A 189 -7.59 -32.26 -14.22
CA ASN A 189 -7.01 -32.48 -15.55
C ASN A 189 -6.70 -31.18 -16.29
N ARG A 190 -7.45 -30.10 -16.02
CA ARG A 190 -7.31 -28.81 -16.68
C ARG A 190 -6.26 -27.92 -16.01
N THR A 191 -6.02 -28.12 -14.72
CA THR A 191 -5.04 -27.36 -13.92
C THR A 191 -3.73 -28.10 -13.70
N LYS A 192 -3.54 -29.27 -14.33
CA LYS A 192 -2.34 -30.12 -14.17
C LYS A 192 -1.01 -29.39 -14.45
N ASN A 193 -1.03 -28.43 -15.38
CA ASN A 193 0.16 -27.67 -15.79
C ASN A 193 0.40 -26.42 -14.92
N ILE A 194 -0.46 -26.15 -13.93
CA ILE A 194 -0.33 -24.99 -13.03
C ILE A 194 0.51 -25.40 -11.81
N PRO A 195 1.58 -24.67 -11.49
CA PRO A 195 2.44 -24.98 -10.34
C PRO A 195 1.64 -25.02 -9.03
N PRO A 196 1.84 -26.03 -8.14
CA PRO A 196 1.10 -26.16 -6.89
C PRO A 196 1.09 -24.91 -5.99
N ALA A 197 2.19 -24.15 -5.97
CA ALA A 197 2.29 -22.89 -5.22
C ALA A 197 1.31 -21.81 -5.71
N SER A 198 0.94 -21.84 -6.99
CA SER A 198 0.02 -20.89 -7.63
C SER A 198 -1.45 -21.32 -7.52
N ARG A 199 -1.73 -22.50 -6.94
CA ARG A 199 -3.09 -23.06 -6.83
C ARG A 199 -3.45 -23.59 -5.43
N PRO A 200 -3.36 -22.75 -4.38
CA PRO A 200 -3.54 -23.18 -2.99
C PRO A 200 -4.93 -23.76 -2.69
N SER A 201 -5.99 -23.30 -3.34
CA SER A 201 -7.34 -23.82 -3.16
C SER A 201 -7.50 -25.20 -3.80
N LEU A 202 -6.80 -25.47 -4.90
CA LEU A 202 -6.76 -26.82 -5.48
C LEU A 202 -6.07 -27.80 -4.54
N ASN A 203 -4.95 -27.41 -3.91
CA ASN A 203 -4.28 -28.25 -2.92
C ASN A 203 -5.19 -28.56 -1.71
N LYS A 204 -6.02 -27.60 -1.29
CA LYS A 204 -6.97 -27.78 -0.19
C LYS A 204 -8.04 -28.83 -0.51
N ILE A 205 -8.64 -28.77 -1.71
CA ILE A 205 -9.65 -29.75 -2.11
C ILE A 205 -9.03 -31.14 -2.33
N GLU A 206 -7.80 -31.24 -2.84
CA GLU A 206 -7.07 -32.50 -3.01
C GLU A 206 -6.81 -33.17 -1.66
N ALA A 207 -6.35 -32.42 -0.66
CA ALA A 207 -6.16 -32.92 0.71
C ALA A 207 -7.49 -33.37 1.35
N CYS A 208 -8.58 -32.61 1.14
CA CYS A 208 -9.90 -32.99 1.64
C CYS A 208 -10.44 -34.24 0.93
N ALA A 209 -10.26 -34.35 -0.38
CA ALA A 209 -10.62 -35.54 -1.15
C ALA A 209 -9.86 -36.79 -0.69
N SER A 210 -8.55 -36.69 -0.44
CA SER A 210 -7.76 -37.78 0.15
C SER A 210 -8.34 -38.22 1.50
N THR A 211 -8.70 -37.27 2.35
CA THR A 211 -9.31 -37.56 3.66
C THR A 211 -10.67 -38.23 3.51
N LEU A 212 -11.49 -37.83 2.53
CA LEU A 212 -12.79 -38.45 2.27
C LEU A 212 -12.65 -39.88 1.74
N CYS A 213 -11.69 -40.13 0.86
CA CYS A 213 -11.48 -41.44 0.26
C CYS A 213 -10.90 -42.46 1.23
N GLN A 214 -10.07 -42.02 2.19
CA GLN A 214 -9.60 -42.86 3.29
C GLN A 214 -10.71 -43.34 4.23
N ARG A 215 -11.90 -42.72 4.20
CA ARG A 215 -13.05 -43.16 5.01
C ARG A 215 -13.86 -44.29 4.37
N GLU A 216 -13.51 -44.69 3.15
CA GLU A 216 -14.11 -45.84 2.44
C GLU A 216 -15.65 -45.78 2.37
N LEU A 217 -16.20 -44.57 2.27
CA LEU A 217 -17.65 -44.36 2.26
C LEU A 217 -18.25 -44.93 0.95
N PRO A 218 -19.29 -45.80 1.03
CA PRO A 218 -19.82 -46.48 -0.16
C PRO A 218 -20.26 -45.54 -1.28
N HIS A 219 -20.91 -44.42 -0.94
CA HIS A 219 -21.41 -43.42 -1.90
C HIS A 219 -20.32 -42.58 -2.56
N LEU A 220 -19.06 -42.71 -2.13
CA LEU A 220 -17.88 -42.03 -2.70
C LEU A 220 -16.96 -42.97 -3.48
N SER A 221 -17.14 -44.29 -3.34
CA SER A 221 -16.25 -45.33 -3.87
C SER A 221 -15.90 -45.13 -5.35
N GLU A 222 -16.88 -44.85 -6.19
CA GLU A 222 -16.68 -44.65 -7.63
C GLU A 222 -15.81 -43.42 -7.94
N PHE A 223 -15.98 -42.33 -7.18
CA PHE A 223 -15.19 -41.11 -7.36
C PHE A 223 -13.77 -41.27 -6.84
N CYS A 224 -13.62 -41.96 -5.70
CA CYS A 224 -12.32 -42.22 -5.08
C CYS A 224 -11.43 -43.13 -5.93
N LYS A 225 -12.01 -44.10 -6.65
CA LYS A 225 -11.26 -44.94 -7.61
C LYS A 225 -10.69 -44.16 -8.79
N ARG A 226 -11.23 -42.98 -9.10
CA ARG A 226 -10.83 -42.15 -10.25
C ARG A 226 -9.84 -41.04 -9.86
N LEU A 227 -9.54 -40.87 -8.57
CA LEU A 227 -8.61 -39.88 -8.02
C LEU A 227 -7.24 -40.53 -7.77
#